data_AF-A0A4Y7WQ75-F1
#
_entry.id   AF-A0A4Y7WQ75-F1
#
_cell.length_a   1.000
_cell.length_b   1.000
_cell.length_c   1.000
_cell.angle_alpha   90.00
_cell.angle_beta   90.00
_cell.angle_gamma   90.00
#
_symmetry.space_group_name_H-M   'P 1'
#
loop_
_entity.id
_entity.type
_entity.pdbx_description
1 polymer ?
#
loop_
_entity_poly.entity_id
_entity_poly.type
_entity_poly.pdbx_seq_one_letter_code
_entity_poly.pdbx_strand_id
1 'polypeptide(L)'
;MADDHLSKPFEKSSLTEAEKREMKRDIKKQFVVFILLLFLTVLAFVAVGADLVPNNFAVPFILILAIVQLLLQLLFFMHMKDKDHAWATVFMITGIFVTMPTIVALMLLIGVVKY
;
A
#
# COMPACT_ATOMS: atom_id res chain seq x y z
N MET A 1 -14.54 -14.70 46.45
CA MET A 1 -14.77 -15.78 45.47
C MET A 1 -14.80 -15.17 44.06
N ALA A 2 -13.78 -14.39 43.66
CA ALA A 2 -13.84 -13.62 42.42
C ALA A 2 -12.43 -13.39 41.85
N ASP A 3 -11.69 -14.46 41.55
CA ASP A 3 -10.30 -14.26 41.08
C ASP A 3 -9.57 -15.46 40.45
N ASP A 4 -10.15 -16.67 40.37
CA ASP A 4 -9.37 -17.85 39.92
C ASP A 4 -9.49 -18.19 38.41
N HIS A 5 -10.29 -17.42 37.66
CA HIS A 5 -10.48 -17.64 36.22
C HIS A 5 -9.66 -16.69 35.33
N LEU A 6 -8.91 -15.76 35.93
CA LEU A 6 -8.13 -14.71 35.24
C LEU A 6 -6.65 -15.05 35.06
N SER A 7 -6.16 -16.16 35.63
CA SER A 7 -4.74 -16.53 35.65
C SER A 7 -4.36 -17.66 34.69
N LYS A 8 -5.28 -18.13 33.85
CA LYS A 8 -4.89 -19.04 32.76
C LYS A 8 -4.10 -18.21 31.74
N PRO A 9 -2.79 -18.50 31.53
CA PRO A 9 -2.06 -17.84 30.45
C PRO A 9 -2.81 -18.15 29.16
N PHE A 10 -3.23 -17.11 28.45
CA PHE A 10 -4.02 -17.22 27.22
C PHE A 10 -3.55 -18.43 26.42
N GLU A 11 -4.44 -19.42 26.33
CA GLU A 11 -4.23 -20.66 25.62
C GLU A 11 -3.56 -20.32 24.31
N LYS A 12 -2.28 -20.69 24.17
CA LYS A 12 -1.41 -20.33 23.06
C LYS A 12 -2.24 -20.40 21.79
N SER A 13 -2.49 -19.23 21.19
CA SER A 13 -3.18 -19.06 19.90
C SER A 13 -3.00 -20.31 19.06
N SER A 14 -4.09 -21.06 18.86
CA SER A 14 -4.14 -22.43 18.34
C SER A 14 -3.74 -22.57 16.87
N LEU A 15 -2.80 -21.74 16.41
CA LEU A 15 -2.17 -21.81 15.10
C LEU A 15 -1.32 -23.07 15.07
N THR A 16 -1.76 -24.03 14.27
CA THR A 16 -1.04 -25.24 13.92
C THR A 16 0.34 -24.84 13.38
N GLU A 17 1.38 -25.64 13.63
CA GLU A 17 2.73 -25.35 13.12
C GLU A 17 2.77 -25.17 11.59
N ALA A 18 1.78 -25.74 10.88
CA ALA A 18 1.54 -25.50 9.45
C ALA A 18 1.11 -24.06 9.13
N GLU A 19 0.16 -23.49 9.89
CA GLU A 19 -0.36 -22.12 9.71
C GLU A 19 0.73 -21.07 10.01
N LYS A 20 1.56 -21.30 11.05
CA LYS A 20 2.72 -20.45 11.34
C LYS A 20 3.74 -20.45 10.19
N ARG A 21 3.92 -21.59 9.51
CA ARG A 21 4.83 -21.70 8.35
C ARG A 21 4.24 -20.99 7.13
N GLU A 22 2.94 -21.06 6.92
CA GLU A 22 2.23 -20.35 5.86
C GLU A 22 2.39 -18.84 6.03
N MET A 23 2.03 -18.32 7.21
CA MET A 23 2.15 -16.90 7.54
C MET A 23 3.59 -16.38 7.39
N LYS A 24 4.60 -17.18 7.77
CA LYS A 24 6.01 -16.79 7.56
C LYS A 24 6.40 -16.68 6.08
N ARG A 25 5.84 -17.50 5.18
CA ARG A 25 6.10 -17.38 3.73
C ARG A 25 5.47 -16.13 3.16
N ASP A 26 4.30 -15.81 3.67
CA ASP A 26 3.48 -14.70 3.26
C ASP A 26 4.06 -13.36 3.70
N ILE A 27 4.50 -13.25 4.96
CA ILE A 27 5.25 -12.10 5.47
C ILE A 27 6.54 -11.89 4.65
N LYS A 28 7.25 -12.96 4.28
CA LYS A 28 8.47 -12.85 3.45
C LYS A 28 8.19 -12.20 2.09
N LYS A 29 7.09 -12.57 1.43
CA LYS A 29 6.70 -11.95 0.15
C LYS A 29 6.42 -10.46 0.34
N GLN A 30 5.64 -10.10 1.36
CA GLN A 30 5.36 -8.70 1.68
C GLN A 30 6.65 -7.91 1.95
N PHE A 31 7.61 -8.52 2.65
CA PHE A 31 8.90 -7.89 2.95
C PHE A 31 9.75 -7.64 1.69
N VAL A 32 9.78 -8.59 0.75
CA VAL A 32 10.49 -8.43 -0.53
C VAL A 32 9.94 -7.23 -1.32
N VAL A 33 8.62 -7.08 -1.34
CA VAL A 33 7.94 -5.98 -2.05
C VAL A 33 8.18 -4.66 -1.36
N PHE A 34 8.11 -4.66 -0.03
CA PHE A 34 8.40 -3.47 0.76
C PHE A 34 9.81 -2.96 0.48
N ILE A 35 10.81 -3.86 0.42
CA ILE A 35 12.17 -3.51 0.03
C ILE A 35 12.25 -3.00 -1.41
N LEU A 36 11.54 -3.64 -2.35
CA LEU A 36 11.50 -3.22 -3.75
C LEU A 36 10.92 -1.80 -3.92
N LEU A 37 9.85 -1.47 -3.19
CA LEU A 37 9.27 -0.14 -3.17
C LEU A 37 10.22 0.89 -2.58
N LEU A 38 10.86 0.56 -1.44
CA LEU A 38 11.85 1.43 -0.82
C LEU A 38 13.01 1.70 -1.78
N PHE A 39 13.51 0.67 -2.45
CA PHE A 39 14.54 0.81 -3.49
C PHE A 39 14.08 1.76 -4.61
N LEU A 40 12.85 1.62 -5.10
CA LEU A 40 12.31 2.46 -6.18
C LEU A 40 12.13 3.92 -5.73
N THR A 41 11.76 4.16 -4.47
CA THR A 41 11.65 5.53 -3.91
C THR A 41 13.01 6.19 -3.79
N VAL A 42 13.99 5.50 -3.21
CA VAL A 42 15.36 6.02 -3.09
C VAL A 42 15.95 6.31 -4.47
N LEU A 43 15.70 5.44 -5.45
CA LEU A 43 16.12 5.68 -6.83
C LEU A 43 15.50 6.96 -7.41
N ALA A 44 14.21 7.22 -7.17
CA ALA A 44 13.54 8.45 -7.59
C ALA A 44 14.14 9.70 -6.92
N PHE A 45 14.41 9.64 -5.62
CA PHE A 45 15.04 10.73 -4.87
C PHE A 45 16.45 11.02 -5.32
N VAL A 46 17.26 9.99 -5.59
CA VAL A 46 18.62 10.17 -6.11
C VAL A 46 18.59 10.74 -7.52
N ALA A 47 17.69 10.24 -8.39
CA ALA A 47 17.55 10.72 -9.76
C ALA A 47 17.19 12.21 -9.84
N VAL A 48 16.35 12.70 -8.93
CA VAL A 48 15.97 14.13 -8.86
C VAL A 48 16.95 14.97 -8.04
N GLY A 49 17.42 14.46 -6.90
CA GLY A 49 18.32 15.18 -6.00
C GLY A 49 19.75 15.35 -6.54
N ALA A 50 20.17 14.53 -7.51
CA ALA A 50 21.44 14.69 -8.20
C ALA A 50 21.36 15.65 -9.41
N ASP A 51 20.25 16.36 -9.61
CA ASP A 51 20.00 17.28 -10.74
C ASP A 51 20.24 16.65 -12.13
N LEU A 52 20.17 15.31 -12.23
CA LEU A 52 20.29 14.58 -13.51
C LEU A 52 19.14 14.92 -14.47
N VAL A 53 18.06 15.50 -13.95
CA VAL A 53 16.86 15.89 -14.67
C VAL A 53 16.54 17.35 -14.34
N PRO A 54 16.30 18.22 -15.34
CA PRO A 54 15.93 19.62 -15.10
C PRO A 54 14.71 19.72 -14.17
N ASN A 55 14.68 20.70 -13.27
CA ASN A 55 13.59 20.89 -12.29
C ASN A 55 12.17 20.90 -12.91
N ASN A 56 12.02 21.43 -14.12
CA ASN A 56 10.73 21.41 -14.84
C ASN A 56 10.28 20.00 -15.26
N PHE A 57 11.20 19.05 -15.37
CA PHE A 57 10.94 17.66 -15.78
C PHE A 57 10.94 16.69 -14.59
N ALA A 58 11.51 17.10 -13.45
CA ALA A 58 11.51 16.32 -12.22
C ALA A 58 10.10 16.06 -11.67
N VAL A 59 9.22 17.07 -11.69
CA VAL A 59 7.83 16.98 -11.18
C VAL A 59 7.01 15.90 -11.91
N PRO A 60 6.87 15.92 -13.25
CA PRO A 60 6.11 14.87 -13.95
C PRO A 60 6.79 13.49 -13.84
N PHE A 61 8.12 13.43 -13.79
CA PHE A 61 8.86 12.18 -13.63
C PHE A 61 8.58 11.49 -12.28
N ILE A 62 8.65 12.23 -11.16
CA ILE A 62 8.32 11.70 -9.84
C ILE A 62 6.85 11.29 -9.77
N LEU A 63 5.94 12.06 -10.37
CA LEU A 63 4.51 11.74 -10.35
C LEU A 63 4.21 10.39 -11.03
N ILE A 64 4.85 10.12 -12.17
CA ILE A 64 4.72 8.82 -12.85
C ILE A 64 5.28 7.70 -11.97
N LEU A 65 6.46 7.88 -11.39
CA LEU A 65 7.04 6.91 -10.47
C LEU A 65 6.17 6.67 -9.23
N ALA A 66 5.53 7.70 -8.70
CA ALA A 66 4.62 7.62 -7.56
C ALA A 66 3.36 6.81 -7.92
N ILE A 67 2.80 6.98 -9.12
CA ILE A 67 1.67 6.17 -9.59
C ILE A 67 2.10 4.70 -9.75
N VAL A 68 3.26 4.43 -10.34
CA VAL A 68 3.80 3.06 -10.46
C VAL A 68 3.99 2.44 -9.08
N GLN A 69 4.51 3.20 -8.11
CA GLN A 69 4.64 2.75 -6.73
C GLN A 69 3.28 2.45 -6.08
N LEU A 70 2.28 3.30 -6.27
CA LEU A 70 0.92 3.09 -5.77
C LEU A 70 0.29 1.81 -6.36
N LEU A 71 0.46 1.57 -7.66
CA LEU A 71 -0.04 0.35 -8.30
C LEU A 71 0.69 -0.90 -7.80
N LEU A 72 2.00 -0.86 -7.67
CA LEU A 72 2.78 -1.97 -7.10
C LEU A 72 2.39 -2.25 -5.66
N GLN A 73 2.12 -1.20 -4.87
CA GLN A 73 1.58 -1.33 -3.52
C GLN A 73 0.22 -2.03 -3.54
N LEU A 74 -0.72 -1.57 -4.37
CA LEU A 74 -2.06 -2.15 -4.46
C LEU A 74 -2.04 -3.60 -4.96
N LEU A 75 -1.27 -3.92 -5.99
CA LEU A 75 -1.19 -5.28 -6.55
C LEU A 75 -0.60 -6.29 -5.57
N PHE A 76 0.42 -5.89 -4.79
CA PHE A 76 1.01 -6.81 -3.81
C PHE A 76 0.23 -6.87 -2.49
N PHE A 77 -0.38 -5.77 -2.05
CA PHE A 77 -1.29 -5.81 -0.90
C PHE A 77 -2.52 -6.68 -1.19
N MET A 78 -2.88 -6.83 -2.47
CA MET A 78 -3.98 -7.69 -2.92
C MET A 78 -3.55 -9.12 -3.29
N HIS A 79 -2.26 -9.46 -3.29
CA HIS A 79 -1.78 -10.80 -3.67
C HIS A 79 -1.27 -11.59 -2.47
N MET A 80 -2.20 -11.99 -1.62
CA MET A 80 -2.03 -13.09 -0.67
C MET A 80 -3.07 -14.15 -0.98
N LYS A 81 -2.77 -14.96 -1.99
CA LYS A 81 -3.13 -16.39 -2.09
C LYS A 81 -4.45 -16.78 -1.41
N ASP A 82 -5.61 -16.23 -1.81
CA ASP A 82 -6.89 -16.89 -1.53
C ASP A 82 -7.92 -16.58 -2.63
N LYS A 83 -8.47 -17.68 -3.16
CA LYS A 83 -9.58 -17.73 -4.10
C LYS A 83 -10.82 -17.11 -3.42
N ASP A 84 -11.05 -15.80 -3.48
CA ASP A 84 -12.37 -15.13 -3.31
C ASP A 84 -12.30 -13.59 -3.34
N HIS A 85 -11.50 -12.98 -4.22
CA HIS A 85 -11.24 -11.53 -4.20
C HIS A 85 -12.15 -10.67 -5.08
N ALA A 86 -13.46 -10.95 -5.08
CA ALA A 86 -14.44 -9.99 -5.60
C ALA A 86 -14.45 -8.70 -4.74
N TRP A 87 -14.39 -8.83 -3.41
CA TRP A 87 -14.51 -7.69 -2.50
C TRP A 87 -13.34 -6.70 -2.55
N ALA A 88 -12.10 -7.18 -2.62
CA ALA A 88 -10.92 -6.30 -2.73
C ALA A 88 -10.90 -5.55 -4.07
N THR A 89 -11.26 -6.24 -5.16
CA THR A 89 -11.40 -5.64 -6.49
C THR A 89 -12.51 -4.60 -6.51
N VAL A 90 -13.67 -4.90 -5.92
CA VAL A 90 -14.80 -3.96 -5.79
C VAL A 90 -14.42 -2.75 -4.93
N PHE A 91 -13.71 -2.94 -3.81
CA PHE A 91 -13.24 -1.85 -2.98
C PHE A 91 -12.23 -0.95 -3.70
N MET A 92 -11.37 -1.53 -4.55
CA MET A 92 -10.42 -0.77 -5.37
C MET A 92 -11.13 0.01 -6.48
N ILE A 93 -12.08 -0.61 -7.19
CA ILE A 93 -12.88 0.06 -8.23
C ILE A 93 -13.72 1.19 -7.63
N THR A 94 -14.38 0.96 -6.49
CA THR A 94 -15.14 2.01 -5.79
C THR A 94 -14.24 3.11 -5.24
N GLY A 95 -13.06 2.77 -4.72
CA GLY A 95 -12.05 3.75 -4.30
C GLY A 95 -11.62 4.66 -5.44
N ILE A 96 -11.32 4.10 -6.63
CA ILE A 96 -11.00 4.90 -7.83
C ILE A 96 -12.20 5.75 -8.26
N PHE A 97 -13.40 5.16 -8.25
CA PHE A 97 -14.65 5.83 -8.61
C PHE A 97 -14.98 7.01 -7.69
N VAL A 98 -14.64 6.95 -6.40
CA VAL A 98 -14.82 8.07 -5.46
C VAL A 98 -13.66 9.06 -5.56
N THR A 99 -12.43 8.59 -5.76
CA THR A 99 -11.24 9.46 -5.80
C THR A 99 -11.23 10.36 -7.03
N MET A 100 -11.62 9.84 -8.20
CA MET A 100 -11.68 10.60 -9.46
C MET A 100 -12.56 11.87 -9.36
N PRO A 101 -13.86 11.80 -9.03
CA PRO A 101 -14.70 12.98 -8.90
C PRO A 101 -14.26 13.88 -7.75
N THR A 102 -13.68 13.34 -6.68
CA THR A 102 -13.15 14.13 -5.56
C THR A 102 -11.97 14.99 -6.01
N ILE A 103 -11.01 14.43 -6.76
CA ILE A 103 -9.87 15.20 -7.31
C ILE A 103 -10.37 16.26 -8.29
N VAL A 104 -11.30 15.91 -9.19
CA VAL A 104 -11.87 16.87 -10.15
C VAL A 104 -12.61 18.00 -9.43
N ALA A 105 -13.41 17.68 -8.41
CA ALA A 105 -14.13 18.67 -7.62
C ALA A 105 -13.17 19.59 -6.84
N LEU A 106 -12.11 19.04 -6.24
CA LEU A 106 -11.10 19.83 -5.52
C LEU A 106 -10.29 20.70 -6.47
N MET A 107 -9.88 20.20 -7.64
CA MET A 107 -9.22 21.02 -8.65
C MET A 107 -10.12 22.15 -9.15
N LEU A 108 -11.41 21.86 -9.41
CA LEU A 108 -12.39 22.89 -9.78
C LEU A 108 -12.58 23.91 -8.66
N LEU A 109 -12.74 23.47 -7.41
CA LEU A 109 -12.95 24.36 -6.27
C LEU A 109 -11.73 25.25 -6.02
N ILE A 110 -10.51 24.70 -6.01
CA ILE A 110 -9.28 25.50 -5.87
C ILE A 110 -9.09 26.42 -7.09
N GLY A 111 -9.42 25.94 -8.30
CA GLY A 111 -9.36 26.75 -9.52
C GLY A 111 -10.36 27.91 -9.53
N VAL A 112 -11.55 27.71 -8.97
CA VAL A 112 -12.59 28.75 -8.79
C VAL A 112 -12.23 29.72 -7.67
N VAL A 113 -11.56 29.27 -6.61
CA VAL A 113 -11.17 30.12 -5.47
C VAL A 113 -9.87 30.90 -5.73
N LYS A 114 -9.05 30.46 -6.70
CA LYS A 114 -7.77 31.11 -7.05
C LYS A 114 -7.89 32.14 -8.18
N TYR A 115 -9.11 32.45 -8.64
CA TYR A 115 -9.40 33.55 -9.56
C TYR A 115 -10.41 34.54 -8.97
#